data_AF-A0A0G0HAM9-F1
#
_entry.id   AF-A0A0G0HAM9-F1
#
_cell.length_a   1.000
_cell.length_b   1.000
_cell.length_c   1.000
_cell.angle_alpha   90.00
_cell.angle_beta   90.00
_cell.angle_gamma   90.00
#
_symmetry.space_group_name_H-M   'P 1'
#
loop_
_entity.id
_entity.type
_entity.pdbx_description
1 polymer ?
#
loop_
_entity_poly.entity_id
_entity_poly.type
_entity_poly.pdbx_seq_one_letter_code
_entity_poly.pdbx_strand_id
1 'polypeptide(L)'
;MEKQQNKKVVVICLDGANWDILKPWAEKGWLPNINRFLEKGTSTNLITTLPPVTGPAWVSFATGKNPGAHGCYNFAIPTDSLLNVDPISTEKIKGKTFYEILENDGKKSILINMPCSFPPRIKKGIVLPSFLAADSSDVYPRNIVNKVPEIKNYRVVTDFLKQRIGKGEAMAKDARELEGDKFLIAKKLFLNFEWDFFFVMFMATDWIHIGICAGIY
;
A
#
# COMPACT_ATOMS: atom_id res chain seq x y z
N MET A 1 -31.24 -2.71 23.53
CA MET A 1 -29.81 -2.62 23.16
C MET A 1 -29.74 -2.11 21.73
N GLU A 2 -29.37 -0.85 21.52
CA GLU A 2 -29.13 -0.31 20.18
C GLU A 2 -28.01 -1.12 19.51
N LYS A 3 -28.25 -1.62 18.29
CA LYS A 3 -27.19 -2.20 17.46
C LYS A 3 -26.18 -1.09 17.21
N GLN A 4 -25.02 -1.16 17.86
CA GLN A 4 -23.89 -0.28 17.57
C GLN A 4 -23.59 -0.39 16.07
N GLN A 5 -23.83 0.70 15.34
CA GLN A 5 -23.67 0.74 13.88
C GLN A 5 -22.22 0.39 13.56
N ASN A 6 -22.00 -0.72 12.86
CA ASN A 6 -20.65 -1.22 12.59
C ASN A 6 -19.98 -0.29 11.56
N LYS A 7 -19.23 0.71 12.05
CA LYS A 7 -18.55 1.70 11.21
C LYS A 7 -17.44 1.02 10.42
N LYS A 8 -17.50 1.16 9.10
CA LYS A 8 -16.46 0.69 8.19
C LYS A 8 -15.46 1.81 7.92
N VAL A 9 -14.19 1.45 7.75
CA VAL A 9 -13.10 2.38 7.45
C VAL A 9 -12.42 1.98 6.15
N VAL A 10 -12.20 2.96 5.27
CA VAL A 10 -11.48 2.79 4.01
C VAL A 10 -10.29 3.73 4.01
N VAL A 11 -9.13 3.19 3.69
CA VAL A 11 -7.89 3.93 3.49
C VAL A 11 -7.44 3.74 2.04
N ILE A 12 -7.32 4.86 1.33
CA ILE A 12 -6.82 4.92 -0.04
C ILE A 12 -5.49 5.65 0.00
N CYS A 13 -4.41 4.96 -0.34
CA CYS A 13 -3.06 5.50 -0.32
C CYS A 13 -2.59 5.80 -1.75
N LEU A 14 -2.03 6.99 -1.93
CA LEU A 14 -1.38 7.44 -3.15
C LEU A 14 0.10 7.68 -2.83
N ASP A 15 0.98 6.74 -3.20
CA ASP A 15 2.40 6.83 -2.88
C ASP A 15 3.10 7.87 -3.76
N GLY A 16 4.00 8.66 -3.18
CA GLY A 16 4.66 9.77 -3.88
C GLY A 16 3.75 10.96 -4.25
N ALA A 17 2.48 10.99 -3.83
CA ALA A 17 1.53 12.05 -4.18
C ALA A 17 1.37 13.09 -3.05
N ASN A 18 2.33 14.01 -2.94
CA ASN A 18 2.31 15.06 -1.90
C ASN A 18 1.32 16.21 -2.22
N TRP A 19 1.07 17.07 -1.24
CA TRP A 19 0.13 18.19 -1.39
C TRP A 19 0.60 19.28 -2.36
N ASP A 20 1.91 19.44 -2.55
CA ASP A 20 2.48 20.40 -3.50
C ASP A 20 2.12 20.06 -4.95
N ILE A 21 1.85 18.78 -5.23
CA ILE A 21 1.38 18.29 -6.52
C ILE A 21 -0.15 18.24 -6.57
N LEU A 22 -0.77 17.65 -5.54
CA LEU A 22 -2.21 17.36 -5.55
C LEU A 22 -3.09 18.62 -5.47
N LYS A 23 -2.73 19.63 -4.66
CA LYS A 23 -3.56 20.83 -4.49
C LYS A 23 -3.65 21.67 -5.76
N PRO A 24 -2.54 22.02 -6.44
CA PRO A 24 -2.63 22.79 -7.68
C PRO A 24 -3.43 22.08 -8.78
N TRP A 25 -3.36 20.75 -8.86
CA TRP A 25 -4.16 19.98 -9.83
C TRP A 25 -5.64 19.90 -9.45
N ALA A 26 -5.96 19.83 -8.16
CA ALA A 26 -7.33 19.90 -7.67
C ALA A 26 -7.97 21.27 -7.97
N GLU A 27 -7.25 22.36 -7.71
CA GLU A 27 -7.69 23.75 -7.97
C GLU A 27 -7.90 24.03 -9.46
N LYS A 28 -7.09 23.41 -10.33
CA LYS A 28 -7.28 23.45 -11.80
C LYS A 28 -8.45 22.59 -12.30
N GLY A 29 -9.14 21.88 -11.41
CA GLY A 29 -10.27 21.01 -11.75
C GLY A 29 -9.89 19.64 -12.32
N TRP A 30 -8.60 19.27 -12.32
CA TRP A 30 -8.14 17.99 -12.87
C TRP A 30 -8.40 16.81 -11.94
N LEU A 31 -8.49 17.08 -10.63
CA LEU A 31 -8.74 16.06 -9.61
C LEU A 31 -10.05 16.35 -8.85
N PRO A 32 -11.23 16.25 -9.50
CA PRO A 32 -12.51 16.66 -8.90
C PRO A 32 -12.85 15.89 -7.62
N ASN A 33 -12.46 14.61 -7.53
CA ASN A 33 -12.67 13.81 -6.32
C ASN A 33 -11.76 14.25 -5.17
N ILE A 34 -10.50 14.60 -5.43
CA ILE A 34 -9.59 15.14 -4.41
C ILE A 34 -10.07 16.52 -3.97
N ASN A 35 -10.47 17.38 -4.91
CA ASN A 35 -11.03 18.69 -4.57
C ASN A 35 -12.23 18.57 -3.62
N ARG A 36 -13.13 17.62 -3.89
CA ARG A 36 -14.25 17.34 -2.98
C ARG A 36 -13.82 16.89 -1.58
N PHE A 37 -12.74 16.12 -1.45
CA PHE A 37 -12.19 15.75 -0.14
C PHE A 37 -11.56 16.94 0.59
N LEU A 38 -10.91 17.85 -0.13
CA LEU A 38 -10.36 19.09 0.43
C LEU A 38 -11.48 20.02 0.93
N GLU A 39 -12.56 20.15 0.18
CA GLU A 39 -13.70 21.03 0.53
C GLU A 39 -14.56 20.49 1.67
N LYS A 40 -14.81 19.18 1.71
CA LYS A 40 -15.77 18.56 2.65
C LYS A 40 -15.11 17.81 3.81
N GLY A 41 -13.80 17.61 3.74
CA GLY A 41 -13.04 16.81 4.69
C GLY A 41 -12.03 17.64 5.48
N THR A 42 -10.96 16.97 5.90
CA THR A 42 -9.83 17.60 6.59
C THR A 42 -8.54 17.17 5.93
N SER A 43 -7.67 18.13 5.66
CA SER A 43 -6.34 17.89 5.08
C SER A 43 -5.26 18.56 5.91
N THR A 44 -4.17 17.87 6.17
CA THR A 44 -3.01 18.42 6.87
C THR A 44 -1.72 17.76 6.38
N ASN A 45 -0.60 18.39 6.69
CA ASN A 45 0.72 17.79 6.53
C ASN A 45 1.01 16.88 7.73
N LEU A 46 1.51 15.68 7.45
CA LEU A 46 1.98 14.75 8.47
C LEU A 46 3.50 14.64 8.43
N ILE A 47 4.12 14.52 9.60
CA ILE A 47 5.56 14.27 9.72
C ILE A 47 5.79 12.77 9.55
N THR A 48 6.69 12.41 8.66
CA THR A 48 7.09 11.02 8.42
C THR A 48 8.02 10.50 9.53
N THR A 49 8.41 9.23 9.44
CA THR A 49 9.36 8.61 10.37
C THR A 49 10.78 9.13 10.20
N LEU A 50 11.61 8.92 11.21
CA LEU A 50 13.07 9.01 11.11
C LEU A 50 13.65 7.60 11.24
N PRO A 51 14.25 7.02 10.18
CA PRO A 51 14.53 7.62 8.87
C PRO A 51 13.28 7.73 7.96
N PRO A 52 13.26 8.68 6.99
CA PRO A 52 12.14 8.91 6.08
C PRO A 52 12.14 7.93 4.90
N VAL A 53 12.12 6.63 5.21
CA VAL A 53 12.12 5.53 4.22
C VAL A 53 10.76 4.86 4.23
N THR A 54 10.28 4.45 3.05
CA THR A 54 8.95 3.82 2.84
C THR A 54 8.70 2.65 3.78
N GLY A 55 9.65 1.72 3.94
CA GLY A 55 9.54 0.57 4.84
C GLY A 55 9.19 0.97 6.29
N PRO A 56 10.07 1.73 6.98
CA PRO A 56 9.78 2.26 8.32
C PRO A 56 8.48 3.03 8.42
N ALA A 57 8.16 3.89 7.46
CA ALA A 57 6.95 4.70 7.47
C ALA A 57 5.67 3.84 7.46
N TRP A 58 5.61 2.81 6.62
CA TRP A 58 4.45 1.92 6.53
C TRP A 58 4.33 0.97 7.72
N VAL A 59 5.45 0.53 8.31
CA VAL A 59 5.40 -0.24 9.56
C VAL A 59 4.96 0.65 10.72
N SER A 60 5.38 1.92 10.75
CA SER A 60 4.88 2.90 11.72
C SER A 60 3.38 3.15 11.55
N PHE A 61 2.90 3.29 10.31
CA PHE A 61 1.46 3.37 10.01
C PHE A 61 0.71 2.15 10.53
N ALA A 62 1.21 0.94 10.24
CA ALA A 62 0.57 -0.30 10.62
C ALA A 62 0.56 -0.54 12.14
N THR A 63 1.55 -0.06 12.88
CA THR A 63 1.71 -0.37 14.32
C THR A 63 1.38 0.79 15.26
N GLY A 64 1.32 2.03 14.76
CA GLY A 64 1.23 3.23 15.59
C GLY A 64 2.49 3.49 16.43
N LYS A 65 3.63 2.88 16.07
CA LYS A 65 4.91 2.97 16.79
C LYS A 65 5.97 3.61 15.91
N ASN A 66 7.04 4.11 16.53
CA ASN A 66 8.22 4.61 15.79
C ASN A 66 9.20 3.48 15.40
N PRO A 67 10.17 3.74 14.50
CA PRO A 67 11.16 2.75 14.07
C PRO A 67 11.94 2.05 15.18
N GLY A 68 12.29 2.76 16.26
CA GLY A 68 12.96 2.17 17.42
C GLY A 68 12.13 1.10 18.13
N ALA A 69 10.81 1.28 18.16
CA ALA A 69 9.89 0.39 18.84
C ALA A 69 9.44 -0.80 17.98
N HIS A 70 9.22 -0.61 16.67
CA HIS A 70 8.82 -1.71 15.77
C HIS A 70 10.00 -2.39 15.06
N GLY A 71 11.21 -1.82 15.13
CA GLY A 71 12.46 -2.44 14.68
C GLY A 71 12.69 -2.45 13.18
N CYS A 72 11.90 -1.71 12.39
CA CYS A 72 12.11 -1.58 10.95
C CYS A 72 12.76 -0.22 10.67
N TYR A 73 13.99 -0.25 10.18
CA TYR A 73 14.79 0.96 9.91
C TYR A 73 15.10 1.15 8.41
N ASN A 74 14.96 0.09 7.61
CA ASN A 74 15.14 0.09 6.16
C ASN A 74 14.42 -1.13 5.56
N PHE A 75 14.50 -1.31 4.24
CA PHE A 75 14.00 -2.49 3.54
C PHE A 75 14.84 -3.75 3.78
N ALA A 76 16.08 -3.60 4.22
CA ALA A 76 16.95 -4.69 4.62
C ALA A 76 17.49 -4.42 6.03
N ILE A 77 17.51 -5.45 6.87
CA ILE A 77 17.92 -5.35 8.27
C ILE A 77 19.10 -6.30 8.50
N PRO A 78 20.15 -5.85 9.20
CA PRO A 78 21.26 -6.72 9.58
C PRO A 78 20.78 -7.92 10.39
N THR A 79 21.41 -9.07 10.17
CA THR A 79 21.17 -10.30 10.93
C THR A 79 22.16 -10.42 12.09
N ASP A 80 22.93 -11.51 12.10
CA ASP A 80 24.04 -11.82 13.00
C ASP A 80 25.29 -10.94 12.78
N SER A 81 25.39 -10.28 11.62
CA SER A 81 26.51 -9.42 11.24
C SER A 81 26.01 -8.22 10.44
N LEU A 82 26.73 -7.09 10.48
CA LEU A 82 26.47 -5.95 9.60
C LEU A 82 26.74 -6.26 8.11
N LEU A 83 27.45 -7.36 7.83
CA LEU A 83 27.71 -7.83 6.47
C LEU A 83 26.57 -8.66 5.89
N ASN A 84 25.67 -9.16 6.75
CA ASN A 84 24.55 -9.99 6.35
C ASN A 84 23.27 -9.19 6.57
N VAL A 85 22.46 -9.06 5.53
CA VAL A 85 21.17 -8.37 5.60
C VAL A 85 20.09 -9.26 5.05
N ASP A 86 18.95 -9.23 5.72
CA ASP A 86 17.76 -9.86 5.20
C ASP A 86 16.72 -8.79 4.82
N PRO A 87 15.84 -9.06 3.85
CA PRO A 87 14.66 -8.25 3.62
C PRO A 87 13.80 -8.13 4.88
N ILE A 88 13.23 -6.95 5.09
CA ILE A 88 12.15 -6.78 6.06
C ILE A 88 10.95 -7.59 5.60
N SER A 89 10.37 -8.34 6.52
CA SER A 89 9.09 -9.01 6.35
C SER A 89 8.22 -8.71 7.56
N THR A 90 6.93 -9.04 7.44
CA THR A 90 6.00 -8.85 8.56
C THR A 90 6.48 -9.59 9.81
N GLU A 91 7.14 -10.74 9.67
CA GLU A 91 7.65 -11.55 10.80
C GLU A 91 8.64 -10.79 11.69
N LYS A 92 9.43 -9.89 11.10
CA LYS A 92 10.48 -9.13 11.79
C LYS A 92 9.97 -7.87 12.50
N ILE A 93 8.70 -7.49 12.28
CA ILE A 93 8.09 -6.31 12.90
C ILE A 93 7.79 -6.59 14.38
N LYS A 94 8.29 -5.74 15.27
CA LYS A 94 7.96 -5.83 16.71
C LYS A 94 6.64 -5.14 17.02
N GLY A 95 5.80 -5.80 17.81
CA GLY A 95 4.48 -5.30 18.21
C GLY A 95 3.36 -5.73 17.26
N LYS A 96 2.11 -5.51 17.73
CA LYS A 96 0.90 -5.79 16.95
C LYS A 96 0.60 -4.63 16.02
N THR A 97 0.16 -4.96 14.82
CA THR A 97 -0.45 -3.98 13.90
C THR A 97 -1.89 -3.69 14.30
N PHE A 98 -2.41 -2.52 13.93
CA PHE A 98 -3.79 -2.16 14.25
C PHE A 98 -4.78 -3.14 13.61
N TYR A 99 -4.47 -3.71 12.44
CA TYR A 99 -5.34 -4.69 11.78
C TYR A 99 -5.32 -6.07 12.47
N GLU A 100 -4.24 -6.44 13.16
CA GLU A 100 -4.25 -7.60 14.10
C GLU A 100 -5.10 -7.31 15.34
N ILE A 101 -5.07 -6.08 15.85
CA ILE A 101 -5.92 -5.66 16.98
C ILE A 101 -7.40 -5.73 16.56
N LEU A 102 -7.74 -5.18 15.39
CA LEU A 102 -9.09 -5.27 14.81
C LEU A 102 -9.56 -6.72 14.66
N GLU A 103 -8.69 -7.63 14.20
CA GLU A 103 -9.06 -9.05 14.09
C GLU A 103 -9.33 -9.72 15.45
N ASN A 104 -8.56 -9.37 16.49
CA ASN A 104 -8.83 -9.85 17.85
C ASN A 104 -10.22 -9.43 18.34
N ASP A 105 -10.71 -8.27 17.88
CA ASP A 105 -12.06 -7.76 18.13
C ASP A 105 -13.12 -8.28 17.13
N GLY A 106 -12.78 -9.31 16.36
CA GLY A 106 -13.69 -9.98 15.43
C GLY A 106 -13.92 -9.24 14.11
N LYS A 107 -13.13 -8.20 13.81
CA LYS A 107 -13.23 -7.44 12.55
C LYS A 107 -12.45 -8.10 11.41
N LYS A 108 -12.89 -7.87 10.18
CA LYS A 108 -12.24 -8.36 8.95
C LYS A 108 -11.52 -7.24 8.22
N SER A 109 -10.28 -7.50 7.81
CA SER A 109 -9.47 -6.54 7.05
C SER A 109 -9.21 -7.03 5.62
N ILE A 110 -9.29 -6.12 4.65
CA ILE A 110 -8.77 -6.33 3.29
C ILE A 110 -7.61 -5.38 3.07
N LEU A 111 -6.43 -5.92 2.79
CA LEU A 111 -5.19 -5.17 2.59
C LEU A 111 -4.66 -5.43 1.18
N ILE A 112 -4.61 -4.40 0.34
CA ILE A 112 -4.12 -4.50 -1.04
C ILE A 112 -2.90 -3.60 -1.19
N ASN A 113 -1.77 -4.20 -1.58
CA ASN A 113 -0.53 -3.49 -1.80
C ASN A 113 -0.02 -2.75 -0.55
N MET A 114 -0.24 -3.28 0.66
CA MET A 114 0.31 -2.70 1.89
C MET A 114 1.78 -3.16 2.08
N PRO A 115 2.74 -2.25 2.19
CA PRO A 115 4.13 -2.59 2.48
C PRO A 115 4.26 -3.32 3.82
N CYS A 116 5.11 -4.35 3.85
CA CYS A 116 5.38 -5.18 5.03
C CYS A 116 4.12 -5.84 5.63
N SER A 117 3.18 -6.27 4.79
CA SER A 117 1.98 -7.04 5.21
C SER A 117 2.06 -8.54 4.88
N PHE A 118 3.15 -9.01 4.27
CA PHE A 118 3.43 -10.43 4.00
C PHE A 118 4.65 -10.98 4.76
N PRO A 119 4.64 -12.26 5.20
CA PRO A 119 3.46 -13.12 5.31
C PRO A 119 2.42 -12.53 6.29
N PRO A 120 1.12 -12.74 6.05
CA PRO A 120 0.06 -12.06 6.80
C PRO A 120 -0.01 -12.59 8.23
N ARG A 121 -0.09 -11.68 9.20
CA ARG A 121 -0.33 -12.01 10.62
C ARG A 121 -1.81 -12.21 10.96
N ILE A 122 -2.71 -11.69 10.11
CA ILE A 122 -4.16 -11.86 10.25
C ILE A 122 -4.64 -13.17 9.61
N LYS A 123 -5.68 -13.77 10.20
CA LYS A 123 -6.28 -15.04 9.78
C LYS A 123 -7.67 -14.90 9.16
N LYS A 124 -8.31 -13.76 9.34
CA LYS A 124 -9.68 -13.41 8.97
C LYS A 124 -9.66 -12.14 8.12
N GLY A 125 -9.20 -12.29 6.89
CA GLY A 125 -9.09 -11.17 5.96
C GLY A 125 -8.60 -11.60 4.59
N ILE A 126 -8.36 -10.61 3.74
CA ILE A 126 -7.72 -10.81 2.44
C ILE A 126 -6.50 -9.92 2.39
N VAL A 127 -5.35 -10.46 2.01
CA VAL A 127 -4.11 -9.71 1.85
C VAL A 127 -3.57 -10.00 0.45
N LEU A 128 -3.35 -8.95 -0.34
CA LEU A 128 -2.64 -9.01 -1.61
C LEU A 128 -1.27 -8.36 -1.45
N PRO A 129 -0.22 -8.91 -2.10
CA PRO A 129 1.16 -8.53 -1.82
C PRO A 129 1.47 -7.10 -2.26
N SER A 130 2.54 -6.58 -1.68
CA SER A 130 3.18 -5.32 -2.08
C SER A 130 4.61 -5.59 -2.55
N PHE A 131 5.35 -4.54 -2.92
CA PHE A 131 6.67 -4.68 -3.56
C PHE A 131 7.74 -5.28 -2.64
N LEU A 132 7.44 -5.39 -1.34
CA LEU A 132 8.28 -6.02 -0.33
C LEU A 132 7.91 -7.49 -0.07
N ALA A 133 6.89 -8.03 -0.73
CA ALA A 133 6.61 -9.45 -0.68
C ALA A 133 7.71 -10.23 -1.42
N ALA A 134 8.07 -11.40 -0.90
CA ALA A 134 9.07 -12.27 -1.52
C ALA A 134 8.59 -12.77 -2.90
N ASP A 135 7.30 -13.06 -3.03
CA ASP A 135 6.65 -13.40 -4.29
C ASP A 135 5.38 -12.55 -4.48
N SER A 136 5.25 -11.93 -5.65
CA SER A 136 4.03 -11.23 -6.08
C SER A 136 2.79 -12.14 -6.21
N SER A 137 2.99 -13.47 -6.20
CA SER A 137 1.93 -14.48 -6.19
C SER A 137 1.45 -14.86 -4.77
N ASP A 138 2.15 -14.41 -3.72
CA ASP A 138 1.79 -14.68 -2.33
C ASP A 138 0.53 -13.89 -1.93
N VAL A 139 -0.62 -14.52 -2.09
CA VAL A 139 -1.93 -13.97 -1.73
C VAL A 139 -2.54 -14.75 -0.57
N TYR A 140 -3.32 -14.05 0.26
CA TYR A 140 -3.98 -14.65 1.42
C TYR A 140 -5.47 -14.33 1.46
N PRO A 141 -6.34 -15.32 1.76
CA PRO A 141 -6.05 -16.75 1.71
C PRO A 141 -5.75 -17.18 0.27
N ARG A 142 -4.93 -18.23 0.07
CA ARG A 142 -4.54 -18.69 -1.29
C ARG A 142 -5.72 -18.98 -2.21
N ASN A 143 -6.85 -19.43 -1.67
CA ASN A 143 -8.05 -19.74 -2.46
C ASN A 143 -8.81 -18.49 -2.96
N ILE A 144 -8.39 -17.27 -2.63
CA ILE A 144 -9.04 -16.05 -3.11
C ILE A 144 -8.99 -15.93 -4.64
N VAL A 145 -7.92 -16.46 -5.27
CA VAL A 145 -7.78 -16.52 -6.74
C VAL A 145 -8.87 -17.33 -7.44
N ASN A 146 -9.54 -18.25 -6.73
CA ASN A 146 -10.67 -18.99 -7.31
C ASN A 146 -11.93 -18.12 -7.38
N LYS A 147 -12.06 -17.14 -6.47
CA LYS A 147 -13.19 -16.22 -6.42
C LYS A 147 -12.93 -14.94 -7.22
N VAL A 148 -11.68 -14.52 -7.32
CA VAL A 148 -11.24 -13.37 -8.12
C VAL A 148 -10.04 -13.80 -8.97
N PRO A 149 -10.27 -14.45 -10.12
CA PRO A 149 -9.21 -14.99 -10.97
C PRO A 149 -8.22 -13.95 -11.49
N GLU A 150 -8.62 -12.69 -11.59
CA GLU A 150 -7.77 -11.59 -12.05
C GLU A 150 -6.56 -11.35 -11.14
N ILE A 151 -6.63 -11.78 -9.87
CA ILE A 151 -5.50 -11.73 -8.94
C ILE A 151 -4.28 -12.49 -9.47
N LYS A 152 -4.46 -13.49 -10.34
CA LYS A 152 -3.32 -14.20 -10.98
C LYS A 152 -2.44 -13.29 -11.83
N ASN A 153 -3.01 -12.19 -12.33
CA ASN A 153 -2.30 -11.20 -13.14
C ASN A 153 -1.97 -9.93 -12.32
N TYR A 154 -2.12 -9.99 -11.00
CA TYR A 154 -1.87 -8.85 -10.13
C TYR A 154 -0.40 -8.44 -10.20
N ARG A 155 -0.17 -7.19 -10.63
CA ARG A 155 1.15 -6.58 -10.72
C ARG A 155 1.36 -5.59 -9.59
N VAL A 156 2.51 -5.68 -8.97
CA VAL A 156 2.91 -4.82 -7.86
C VAL A 156 3.73 -3.61 -8.34
N VAL A 157 4.56 -3.83 -9.38
CA VAL A 157 5.50 -2.86 -9.92
C VAL A 157 5.31 -2.69 -11.42
N THR A 158 5.58 -1.48 -11.90
CA THR A 158 5.60 -1.18 -13.34
C THR A 158 6.73 -1.93 -14.05
N ASP A 159 6.60 -2.14 -15.35
CA ASP A 159 7.63 -2.81 -16.15
C ASP A 159 8.88 -1.94 -16.26
N PHE A 160 9.95 -2.33 -15.55
CA PHE A 160 11.24 -1.64 -15.53
C PHE A 160 11.89 -1.49 -16.91
N LEU A 161 11.61 -2.38 -17.87
CA LEU A 161 12.15 -2.26 -19.24
C LEU A 161 11.49 -1.11 -20.02
N LYS A 162 10.26 -0.76 -19.64
CA LYS A 162 9.54 0.42 -20.16
C LYS A 162 9.96 1.71 -19.46
N GLN A 163 10.73 1.64 -18.38
CA GLN A 163 11.24 2.81 -17.66
C GLN A 163 12.52 3.40 -18.28
N ARG A 164 13.02 2.89 -19.42
CA ARG A 164 14.26 3.33 -20.08
C ARG A 164 14.17 4.72 -20.75
N ILE A 165 15.32 5.39 -20.91
CA ILE A 165 15.48 6.74 -21.50
C ILE A 165 14.69 6.88 -22.80
N GLY A 166 13.93 7.97 -22.91
CA GLY A 166 13.09 8.29 -24.07
C GLY A 166 11.74 7.57 -24.16
N LYS A 167 11.30 6.83 -23.11
CA LYS A 167 10.05 6.05 -23.11
C LYS A 167 8.96 6.57 -22.16
N GLY A 168 8.96 7.85 -21.81
CA GLY A 168 8.03 8.42 -20.81
C GLY A 168 6.55 8.10 -21.03
N GLU A 169 6.07 8.18 -22.28
CA GLU A 169 4.67 7.81 -22.61
C GLU A 169 4.37 6.33 -22.36
N ALA A 170 5.31 5.44 -22.72
CA ALA A 170 5.14 4.01 -22.50
C ALA A 170 5.14 3.67 -21.01
N MET A 171 5.94 4.37 -20.21
CA MET A 171 5.92 4.24 -18.76
C MET A 171 4.60 4.74 -18.17
N ALA A 172 4.12 5.92 -18.57
CA ALA A 172 2.83 6.44 -18.10
C ALA A 172 1.65 5.53 -18.48
N LYS A 173 1.69 4.93 -19.67
CA LYS A 173 0.70 3.93 -20.11
C LYS A 173 0.74 2.68 -19.23
N ASP A 174 1.92 2.11 -18.99
CA ASP A 174 2.08 0.92 -18.15
C ASP A 174 1.66 1.16 -16.70
N ALA A 175 2.02 2.32 -16.14
CA ALA A 175 1.56 2.79 -14.84
C ALA A 175 0.03 2.85 -14.75
N ARG A 176 -0.63 3.41 -15.77
CA ARG A 176 -2.09 3.51 -15.82
C ARG A 176 -2.74 2.13 -15.93
N GLU A 177 -2.21 1.23 -16.74
CA GLU A 177 -2.69 -0.14 -16.87
C GLU A 177 -2.58 -0.89 -15.54
N LEU A 178 -1.40 -0.83 -14.90
CA LEU A 178 -1.16 -1.47 -13.60
C LEU A 178 -2.12 -0.98 -12.52
N GLU A 179 -2.29 0.33 -12.38
CA GLU A 179 -3.19 0.88 -11.36
C GLU A 179 -4.67 0.68 -11.71
N GLY A 180 -5.01 0.62 -13.01
CA GLY A 180 -6.33 0.25 -13.48
C GLY A 180 -6.70 -1.18 -13.07
N ASP A 181 -5.82 -2.14 -13.31
CA ASP A 181 -6.02 -3.55 -12.92
C ASP A 181 -6.15 -3.69 -11.41
N LYS A 182 -5.27 -3.02 -10.65
CA LYS A 182 -5.33 -2.98 -9.18
C LYS A 182 -6.65 -2.38 -8.68
N PHE A 183 -7.12 -1.30 -9.29
CA PHE A 183 -8.41 -0.70 -8.95
C PHE A 183 -9.57 -1.67 -9.22
N LEU A 184 -9.57 -2.38 -10.35
CA LEU A 184 -10.62 -3.35 -10.68
C LEU A 184 -10.65 -4.51 -9.68
N ILE A 185 -9.48 -5.03 -9.30
CA ILE A 185 -9.36 -6.06 -8.25
C ILE A 185 -9.87 -5.51 -6.91
N ALA A 186 -9.41 -4.32 -6.51
CA ALA A 186 -9.84 -3.68 -5.27
C ALA A 186 -11.35 -3.45 -5.23
N LYS A 187 -11.95 -2.96 -6.33
CA LYS A 187 -13.40 -2.77 -6.45
C LYS A 187 -14.16 -4.09 -6.32
N LYS A 188 -13.70 -5.17 -6.94
CA LYS A 188 -14.31 -6.50 -6.80
C LYS A 188 -14.26 -6.99 -5.36
N LEU A 189 -13.11 -6.86 -4.70
CA LEU A 189 -12.95 -7.24 -3.30
C LEU A 189 -13.84 -6.38 -2.38
N PHE A 190 -13.91 -5.08 -2.64
CA PHE A 190 -14.72 -4.12 -1.88
C PHE A 190 -16.22 -4.42 -1.94
N LEU A 191 -16.74 -4.78 -3.11
CA LEU A 191 -18.17 -4.98 -3.34
C LEU A 191 -18.66 -6.39 -2.97
N ASN A 192 -17.82 -7.42 -3.11
CA ASN A 192 -18.26 -8.81 -3.04
C ASN A 192 -17.81 -9.55 -1.77
N PHE A 193 -17.02 -8.92 -0.90
CA PHE A 193 -16.51 -9.54 0.31
C PHE A 193 -16.84 -8.70 1.55
N GLU A 194 -16.98 -9.37 2.69
CA GLU A 194 -17.15 -8.69 3.98
C GLU A 194 -15.82 -8.14 4.50
N TRP A 195 -15.87 -6.88 4.94
CA TRP A 195 -14.75 -6.18 5.53
C TRP A 195 -15.26 -5.07 6.45
N ASP A 196 -14.46 -4.76 7.46
CA ASP A 196 -14.63 -3.63 8.39
C ASP A 196 -13.53 -2.57 8.14
N PHE A 197 -12.33 -3.02 7.77
CA PHE A 197 -11.21 -2.18 7.36
C PHE A 197 -10.77 -2.55 5.94
N PHE A 198 -10.69 -1.56 5.05
CA PHE A 198 -10.24 -1.74 3.68
C PHE A 198 -9.07 -0.81 3.38
N PHE A 199 -7.95 -1.37 2.94
CA PHE A 199 -6.77 -0.62 2.56
C PHE A 199 -6.38 -0.95 1.12
N VAL A 200 -6.10 0.08 0.33
CA VAL A 200 -5.53 -0.05 -1.01
C VAL A 200 -4.49 1.02 -1.25
N MET A 201 -3.34 0.63 -1.79
CA MET A 201 -2.28 1.57 -2.19
C MET A 201 -2.00 1.54 -3.68
N PHE A 202 -2.03 2.72 -4.28
CA PHE A 202 -1.57 3.00 -5.64
C PHE A 202 -0.17 3.63 -5.54
N MET A 203 0.81 3.08 -6.26
CA MET A 203 2.23 3.42 -6.13
C MET A 203 2.86 3.95 -7.42
N ALA A 204 2.15 3.90 -8.56
CA ALA A 204 2.73 4.22 -9.84
C ALA A 204 3.31 5.64 -9.93
N THR A 205 2.75 6.60 -9.19
CA THR A 205 3.29 7.96 -9.08
C THR A 205 4.70 7.99 -8.49
N ASP A 206 4.97 7.18 -7.45
CA ASP A 206 6.31 7.05 -6.89
C ASP A 206 7.27 6.36 -7.87
N TRP A 207 6.82 5.30 -8.55
CA TRP A 207 7.63 4.64 -9.59
C TRP A 207 8.00 5.59 -10.73
N ILE A 208 7.06 6.41 -11.21
CA ILE A 208 7.32 7.46 -12.22
C ILE A 208 8.37 8.44 -11.71
N HIS A 209 8.23 8.90 -10.47
CA HIS A 209 9.18 9.83 -9.88
C HIS A 209 10.59 9.23 -9.76
N ILE A 210 10.71 7.98 -9.31
CA ILE A 210 11.98 7.24 -9.25
C ILE A 210 12.60 7.14 -10.64
N GLY A 211 11.82 6.78 -11.66
CA GLY A 211 12.31 6.69 -13.04
C GLY A 211 12.89 8.01 -13.54
N ILE A 212 12.19 9.13 -13.27
CA ILE A 212 12.65 10.49 -13.63
C ILE A 212 13.95 10.83 -12.90
N CYS A 213 14.00 10.65 -11.59
CA CYS A 213 15.16 11.01 -10.75
C CYS A 213 16.40 10.17 -11.07
N ALA A 214 16.24 8.90 -11.46
CA ALA A 214 17.34 8.03 -11.83
C ALA A 214 17.94 8.37 -13.22
N GLY A 215 17.53 9.47 -13.85
CA GLY A 215 18.03 9.89 -15.16
C GLY A 215 17.65 8.90 -16.27
N ILE A 216 16.57 8.13 -16.05
CA ILE A 216 16.07 7.18 -17.04
C ILE A 216 15.11 7.89 -18.03
N TYR A 217 15.23 9.22 -18.16
CA TYR A 217 14.43 10.09 -19.00
C TYR A 217 15.33 11.07 -19.74
#